data_AF-A0AAV2MK86-F1
#
_entry.id   AF-A0AAV2MK86-F1
#
_cell.length_a   1.000
_cell.length_b   1.000
_cell.length_c   1.000
_cell.angle_alpha   90.00
_cell.angle_beta   90.00
_cell.angle_gamma   90.00
#
_symmetry.space_group_name_H-M   'P 1'
#
loop_
_entity.id
_entity.type
_entity.pdbx_description
1 polymer ?
#
loop_
_entity_poly.entity_id
_entity_poly.type
_entity_poly.pdbx_seq_one_letter_code
_entity_poly.pdbx_strand_id
1 'polypeptide(L)'
;MEDVKSRGPFIYSVLESAQVFLAQHPFQEPEESLSDGKEVSPKRRILNVSRTVWKQANVASDLWEKLTARCVDRHRHMELTLERLLQIQAAMEELAMALDQAEGVRDAWEPVGDLFIDSLQDHIDATKLFKEELTQVKEGMKHVNDLAHQLAISDVHLSMDNARALEHLNSRWKVLQPNITCGHSQSELQQVKGNGSAGGHNHSIISRK
;
A
#
# COMPACT_ATOMS: atom_id res chain seq x y z
N MET A 1 -22.62 1.29 -4.36
CA MET A 1 -22.20 1.41 -5.78
C MET A 1 -23.12 0.61 -6.70
N GLU A 2 -23.61 -0.54 -6.23
CA GLU A 2 -24.66 -1.32 -6.88
C GLU A 2 -25.92 -0.49 -7.19
N ASP A 3 -26.35 0.40 -6.30
CA ASP A 3 -27.52 1.27 -6.53
C ASP A 3 -27.39 2.25 -7.70
N VAL A 4 -26.17 2.69 -8.02
CA VAL A 4 -25.93 3.61 -9.16
C VAL A 4 -25.80 2.80 -10.45
N LYS A 5 -25.09 1.66 -10.39
CA LYS A 5 -24.96 0.75 -11.54
C LYS A 5 -26.32 0.16 -11.97
N SER A 6 -27.19 -0.20 -11.02
CA SER A 6 -28.51 -0.78 -11.30
C SER A 6 -29.46 0.20 -11.96
N ARG A 7 -29.29 1.50 -11.74
CA ARG A 7 -30.09 2.56 -12.37
C ARG A 7 -29.65 2.93 -13.78
N GLY A 8 -28.43 2.55 -14.18
CA GLY A 8 -27.88 2.90 -15.49
C GLY A 8 -28.73 2.46 -16.67
N PRO A 9 -29.13 1.18 -16.78
CA PRO A 9 -29.97 0.71 -17.88
C PRO A 9 -31.29 1.48 -18.00
N PHE A 10 -31.91 1.83 -16.87
CA PHE A 10 -33.14 2.61 -16.84
C PHE A 10 -32.91 4.08 -17.26
N ILE A 11 -31.82 4.69 -16.81
CA ILE A 11 -31.49 6.08 -17.16
C ILE A 11 -31.17 6.19 -18.66
N TYR A 12 -30.36 5.28 -19.19
CA TYR A 12 -30.08 5.23 -20.63
C TYR A 12 -31.35 4.99 -21.45
N SER A 13 -32.22 4.06 -21.03
CA SER A 13 -33.45 3.79 -21.78
C SER A 13 -34.42 4.98 -21.80
N VAL A 14 -34.52 5.74 -20.71
CA VAL A 14 -35.34 6.97 -20.65
C VAL A 14 -34.75 8.06 -21.54
N LEU A 15 -33.44 8.27 -21.51
CA LEU A 15 -32.76 9.26 -22.35
C LEU A 15 -32.85 8.91 -23.84
N GLU A 16 -32.63 7.64 -24.18
CA GLU A 16 -32.77 7.12 -25.54
C GLU A 16 -34.21 7.26 -26.05
N SER A 17 -35.21 6.89 -25.23
CA SER A 17 -36.63 7.06 -25.58
C SER A 17 -36.98 8.53 -25.84
N ALA A 18 -36.46 9.46 -25.01
CA ALA A 18 -36.66 10.88 -25.21
C ALA A 18 -36.00 11.38 -26.51
N GLN A 19 -34.78 10.93 -26.82
CA GLN A 19 -34.08 11.28 -28.05
C GLN A 19 -34.77 10.72 -29.29
N VAL A 20 -35.17 9.45 -29.28
CA VAL A 20 -35.89 8.79 -30.39
C VAL A 20 -37.22 9.48 -30.65
N PHE A 21 -38.00 9.79 -29.60
CA PHE A 21 -39.25 10.52 -29.73
C PHE A 21 -39.05 11.90 -30.40
N LEU A 22 -38.01 12.62 -30.00
CA LEU A 22 -37.68 13.94 -30.58
C LEU A 22 -37.13 13.83 -32.01
N ALA A 23 -36.46 12.73 -32.36
CA ALA A 23 -35.95 12.47 -33.71
C ALA A 23 -37.06 12.09 -34.71
N GLN A 24 -38.10 11.39 -34.24
CA GLN A 24 -39.30 11.04 -35.03
C GLN A 24 -40.24 12.24 -35.26
N HIS A 25 -40.09 13.29 -34.46
CA HIS A 25 -40.75 14.58 -34.65
C HIS A 25 -39.71 15.66 -34.99
N PRO A 26 -39.03 15.55 -36.16
CA PRO A 26 -37.94 16.43 -36.51
C PRO A 26 -38.43 17.88 -36.57
N PHE A 27 -37.67 18.72 -35.91
CA PHE A 27 -37.84 20.16 -35.84
C PHE A 27 -37.78 20.75 -37.25
N GLN A 28 -38.79 21.51 -37.64
CA GLN A 28 -38.72 22.37 -38.81
C GLN A 28 -38.06 23.67 -38.38
N GLU A 29 -36.93 24.05 -39.00
CA GLU A 29 -36.30 25.35 -38.76
C GLU A 29 -37.34 26.45 -39.02
N PRO A 30 -37.56 27.39 -38.09
CA PRO A 30 -38.41 28.52 -38.36
C PRO A 30 -37.71 29.41 -39.39
N GLU A 31 -38.26 29.53 -40.60
CA GLU A 31 -37.85 30.63 -41.47
C GLU A 31 -38.12 31.95 -40.73
N GLU A 32 -37.06 32.73 -40.55
CA GLU A 32 -37.07 34.01 -39.83
C GLU A 32 -37.83 35.06 -40.64
N SER A 33 -39.16 35.06 -40.56
CA SER A 33 -39.97 36.24 -40.87
C SER A 33 -40.28 36.98 -39.58
N LEU A 34 -39.51 38.05 -39.36
CA LEU A 34 -39.71 39.04 -38.32
C LEU A 34 -41.12 39.62 -38.43
N SER A 35 -41.93 39.48 -37.38
CA SER A 35 -42.98 40.45 -37.08
C SER A 35 -43.28 40.47 -35.59
N ASP A 36 -43.52 41.70 -35.18
CA ASP A 36 -43.50 42.32 -33.87
C ASP A 36 -44.62 41.85 -32.92
N GLY A 37 -44.40 42.08 -31.62
CA GLY A 37 -45.37 42.11 -30.53
C GLY A 37 -46.63 41.24 -30.63
N LYS A 38 -46.56 39.95 -30.24
CA LYS A 38 -47.72 39.16 -29.82
C LYS A 38 -47.27 37.86 -29.14
N GLU A 39 -47.97 37.49 -28.07
CA GLU A 39 -47.99 36.16 -27.42
C GLU A 39 -47.44 35.04 -28.32
N VAL A 40 -46.38 34.37 -27.86
CA VAL A 40 -45.76 33.26 -28.60
C VAL A 40 -46.83 32.22 -28.94
N SER A 41 -47.11 32.06 -30.24
CA SER A 41 -48.07 31.08 -30.77
C SER A 41 -47.83 29.71 -30.13
N PRO A 42 -48.88 28.95 -29.77
CA PRO A 42 -48.77 27.61 -29.17
C PRO A 42 -47.77 26.69 -29.90
N LYS A 43 -47.71 26.78 -31.24
CA LYS A 43 -46.75 26.03 -32.06
C LYS A 43 -45.29 26.43 -31.80
N ARG A 44 -44.99 27.74 -31.72
CA ARG A 44 -43.65 28.23 -31.34
C ARG A 44 -43.28 27.85 -29.91
N ARG A 45 -44.26 27.86 -29.00
CA ARG A 45 -44.06 27.43 -27.60
C ARG A 45 -43.66 25.96 -27.53
N ILE A 46 -44.38 25.08 -28.22
CA ILE A 46 -44.09 23.63 -28.28
C ILE A 46 -42.70 23.38 -28.90
N LEU A 47 -42.35 24.05 -30.00
CA LEU A 47 -41.03 23.91 -30.63
C LEU A 47 -39.88 24.34 -29.70
N ASN A 48 -40.06 25.43 -28.97
CA ASN A 48 -39.07 25.90 -28.00
C ASN A 48 -38.92 24.93 -26.82
N VAL A 49 -40.02 24.34 -26.33
CA VAL A 49 -40.00 23.31 -25.29
C VAL A 49 -39.28 22.07 -25.80
N SER A 50 -39.62 21.55 -26.98
CA SER A 50 -38.94 20.37 -27.56
C SER A 50 -37.45 20.57 -27.74
N ARG A 51 -37.02 21.75 -28.22
CA ARG A 51 -35.59 22.11 -28.33
C ARG A 51 -34.90 22.12 -26.97
N THR A 52 -35.59 22.64 -25.94
CA THR A 52 -35.04 22.69 -24.58
C THR A 52 -34.92 21.28 -24.00
N VAL A 53 -35.94 20.44 -24.15
CA VAL A 53 -35.93 19.04 -23.69
C VAL A 53 -34.81 18.24 -24.38
N TRP A 54 -34.62 18.41 -25.69
CA TRP A 54 -33.52 17.76 -26.41
C TRP A 54 -32.15 18.16 -25.85
N LYS A 55 -31.93 19.46 -25.66
CA LYS A 55 -30.68 19.96 -25.05
C LYS A 55 -30.46 19.40 -23.65
N GLN A 56 -31.51 19.37 -22.83
CA GLN A 56 -31.43 18.84 -21.46
C GLN A 56 -31.19 17.33 -21.44
N ALA A 57 -31.78 16.56 -22.36
CA ALA A 57 -31.52 15.12 -22.49
C ALA A 57 -30.04 14.85 -22.84
N ASN A 58 -29.45 15.64 -23.74
CA ASN A 58 -28.03 15.50 -24.09
C ASN A 58 -27.11 15.88 -22.91
N VAL A 59 -27.41 16.97 -22.21
CA VAL A 59 -26.67 17.35 -21.00
C VAL A 59 -26.78 16.26 -19.93
N ALA A 60 -27.97 15.69 -19.73
CA ALA A 60 -28.17 14.59 -18.79
C ALA A 60 -27.38 13.34 -19.18
N SER A 61 -27.27 13.02 -20.47
CA SER A 61 -26.46 11.91 -20.98
C SER A 61 -24.97 12.11 -20.69
N ASP A 62 -24.42 13.29 -21.00
CA ASP A 62 -23.00 13.62 -20.73
C ASP A 62 -22.69 13.60 -19.23
N LEU A 63 -23.58 14.15 -18.39
CA LEU A 63 -23.43 14.09 -16.94
C LEU A 63 -23.48 12.66 -16.41
N TRP A 64 -24.34 11.81 -16.97
CA TRP A 64 -24.45 10.41 -16.60
C TRP A 64 -23.19 9.62 -16.97
N GLU A 65 -22.62 9.85 -18.15
CA GLU A 65 -21.34 9.25 -18.55
C GLU A 65 -20.20 9.67 -17.63
N LYS A 66 -20.08 10.97 -17.32
CA LYS A 66 -19.07 11.49 -16.37
C LYS A 66 -19.24 10.90 -14.98
N LEU A 67 -20.47 10.78 -14.48
CA LEU A 67 -20.75 10.15 -13.20
C LEU A 67 -20.34 8.68 -13.20
N THR A 68 -20.68 7.96 -14.28
CA THR A 68 -20.35 6.53 -14.42
C THR A 68 -18.84 6.32 -14.44
N ALA A 69 -18.10 7.12 -15.21
CA ALA A 69 -16.63 7.08 -15.25
C ALA A 69 -16.02 7.32 -13.86
N ARG A 70 -16.46 8.38 -13.16
CA ARG A 70 -16.00 8.67 -11.78
C ARG A 70 -16.33 7.55 -10.79
N CYS A 71 -17.49 6.89 -10.94
CA CYS A 71 -17.85 5.75 -10.10
C CYS A 71 -16.91 4.56 -10.34
N VAL A 72 -16.56 4.27 -11.60
CA VAL A 72 -15.62 3.20 -11.96
C VAL A 72 -14.22 3.49 -11.41
N ASP A 73 -13.71 4.71 -11.60
CA ASP A 73 -12.40 5.10 -11.08
C ASP A 73 -12.33 5.00 -9.55
N ARG A 74 -13.37 5.48 -8.87
CA ARG A 74 -13.46 5.38 -7.41
C ARG A 74 -13.53 3.93 -6.95
N HIS A 75 -14.23 3.06 -7.68
CA HIS A 75 -14.27 1.63 -7.39
C HIS A 75 -12.90 0.99 -7.46
N ARG A 76 -12.23 1.18 -8.59
CA ARG A 76 -10.88 0.66 -8.83
C ARG A 76 -9.91 1.15 -7.76
N HIS A 77 -9.99 2.42 -7.38
CA HIS A 77 -9.19 2.97 -6.29
C HIS A 77 -9.46 2.25 -4.96
N MET A 78 -10.73 2.06 -4.58
CA MET A 78 -11.07 1.32 -3.35
C MET A 78 -10.60 -0.14 -3.39
N GLU A 79 -10.69 -0.82 -4.54
CA GLU A 79 -10.21 -2.19 -4.70
C GLU A 79 -8.69 -2.27 -4.52
N LEU A 80 -7.93 -1.37 -5.14
CA LEU A 80 -6.47 -1.30 -4.96
C LEU A 80 -6.07 -0.98 -3.52
N THR A 81 -6.79 -0.06 -2.86
CA THR A 81 -6.57 0.25 -1.45
C THR A 81 -6.86 -0.97 -0.56
N LEU A 82 -7.94 -1.71 -0.83
CA LEU A 82 -8.29 -2.92 -0.09
C LEU A 82 -7.22 -4.00 -0.26
N GLU A 83 -6.80 -4.27 -1.50
CA GLU A 83 -5.73 -5.22 -1.79
C GLU A 83 -4.46 -4.86 -1.00
N ARG A 84 -4.11 -3.57 -0.97
CA ARG A 84 -2.95 -3.11 -0.23
C ARG A 84 -3.06 -3.28 1.29
N LEU A 85 -4.24 -3.03 1.85
CA LEU A 85 -4.51 -3.25 3.27
C LEU A 85 -4.40 -4.72 3.63
N LEU A 86 -4.90 -5.62 2.78
CA LEU A 86 -4.78 -7.07 2.96
C LEU A 86 -3.31 -7.52 2.87
N GLN A 87 -2.54 -7.01 1.91
CA GLN A 87 -1.11 -7.29 1.80
C GLN A 87 -0.35 -6.91 3.08
N ILE A 88 -0.66 -5.75 3.67
CA ILE A 88 -0.02 -5.33 4.94
C ILE A 88 -0.40 -6.24 6.09
N GLN A 89 -1.68 -6.60 6.20
CA GLN A 89 -2.12 -7.51 7.27
C GLN A 89 -1.42 -8.86 7.16
N ALA A 90 -1.36 -9.44 5.96
CA ALA A 90 -0.65 -10.70 5.71
C ALA A 90 0.84 -10.59 6.04
N ALA A 91 1.52 -9.54 5.55
CA ALA A 91 2.94 -9.33 5.83
C ALA A 91 3.22 -9.10 7.33
N MET A 92 2.31 -8.45 8.05
CA MET A 92 2.41 -8.30 9.51
C MET A 92 2.22 -9.62 10.24
N GLU A 93 1.32 -10.49 9.77
CA GLU A 93 1.11 -11.83 10.34
C GLU A 93 2.32 -12.74 10.10
N GLU A 94 2.86 -12.75 8.88
CA GLU A 94 4.10 -13.46 8.55
C GLU A 94 5.27 -13.00 9.42
N LEU A 95 5.42 -11.68 9.57
CA LEU A 95 6.44 -11.09 10.44
C LEU A 95 6.23 -11.44 11.91
N ALA A 96 4.98 -11.50 12.38
CA ALA A 96 4.67 -11.93 13.74
C ALA A 96 5.10 -13.38 13.99
N MET A 97 4.79 -14.29 13.07
CA MET A 97 5.22 -15.69 13.15
C MET A 97 6.73 -15.82 13.15
N ALA A 98 7.42 -15.06 12.29
CA ALA A 98 8.88 -15.06 12.24
C ALA A 98 9.50 -14.53 13.54
N LEU A 99 8.90 -13.52 14.16
CA LEU A 99 9.30 -13.01 15.48
C LEU A 99 9.03 -14.03 16.59
N ASP A 100 7.88 -14.71 16.58
CA ASP A 100 7.56 -15.76 17.57
C ASP A 100 8.60 -16.89 17.51
N GLN A 101 8.97 -17.33 16.30
CA GLN A 101 10.02 -18.33 16.11
C GLN A 101 11.38 -17.83 16.61
N ALA A 102 11.76 -16.61 16.25
CA ALA A 102 13.05 -16.05 16.64
C ALA A 102 13.16 -15.85 18.17
N GLU A 103 12.08 -15.40 18.81
CA GLU A 103 11.98 -15.30 20.27
C GLU A 103 12.04 -16.69 20.92
N GLY A 104 11.34 -17.69 20.38
CA GLY A 104 11.41 -19.05 20.88
C GLY A 104 12.81 -19.67 20.82
N VAL A 105 13.56 -19.43 19.75
CA VAL A 105 14.97 -19.86 19.64
C VAL A 105 15.83 -19.16 20.68
N ARG A 106 15.69 -17.84 20.84
CA ARG A 106 16.42 -17.06 21.85
C ARG A 106 16.11 -17.53 23.28
N ASP A 107 14.83 -17.77 23.58
CA ASP A 107 14.37 -18.12 24.92
C ASP A 107 14.80 -19.54 25.33
N ALA A 108 15.15 -20.39 24.37
CA ALA A 108 15.71 -21.71 24.60
C ALA A 108 17.23 -21.71 24.90
N TRP A 109 17.93 -20.58 24.79
CA TRP A 109 19.37 -20.51 25.05
C TRP A 109 19.68 -20.48 26.55
N GLU A 110 20.55 -21.39 26.98
CA GLU A 110 21.08 -21.41 28.34
C GLU A 110 22.10 -20.26 28.54
N PRO A 111 22.17 -19.66 29.74
CA PRO A 111 23.21 -18.69 30.06
C PRO A 111 24.60 -19.31 29.84
N VAL A 112 25.53 -18.54 29.26
CA VAL A 112 26.89 -19.03 28.96
C VAL A 112 27.62 -19.59 30.20
N GLY A 113 27.27 -19.12 31.40
CA GLY A 113 27.83 -19.61 32.65
C GLY A 113 27.38 -21.03 33.05
N ASP A 114 26.27 -21.51 32.48
CA ASP A 114 25.69 -22.82 32.77
C ASP A 114 26.08 -23.88 31.71
N LEU A 115 26.70 -23.45 30.61
CA LEU A 115 27.16 -24.33 29.53
C LEU A 115 28.42 -25.10 29.92
N PHE A 116 28.47 -26.37 29.53
CA PHE A 116 29.71 -27.15 29.57
C PHE A 116 30.70 -26.63 28.52
N ILE A 117 32.00 -26.72 28.83
CA ILE A 117 33.07 -26.25 27.92
C ILE A 117 32.97 -26.92 26.54
N ASP A 118 32.57 -28.19 26.53
CA ASP A 118 32.46 -29.00 25.31
C ASP A 118 31.26 -28.59 24.43
N SER A 119 30.23 -27.92 24.98
CA SER A 119 29.06 -27.42 24.23
C SER A 119 29.17 -25.96 23.81
N LEU A 120 30.21 -25.24 24.24
CA LEU A 120 30.41 -23.82 23.91
C LEU A 120 30.53 -23.59 22.39
N GLN A 121 31.21 -24.49 21.68
CA GLN A 121 31.41 -24.35 20.24
C GLN A 121 30.09 -24.49 19.48
N ASP A 122 29.25 -25.47 19.85
CA ASP A 122 27.93 -25.68 19.26
C ASP A 122 27.02 -24.47 19.50
N HIS A 123 27.04 -23.89 20.71
CA HIS A 123 26.26 -22.68 20.98
C HIS A 123 26.77 -21.49 20.15
N ILE A 124 28.08 -21.31 20.01
CA ILE A 124 28.65 -20.24 19.16
C ILE A 124 28.14 -20.38 17.73
N ASP A 125 28.12 -21.59 17.18
CA ASP A 125 27.69 -21.83 15.80
C ASP A 125 26.17 -21.70 15.65
N ALA A 126 25.37 -22.11 16.64
CA ALA A 126 23.93 -21.85 16.68
C ALA A 126 23.61 -20.34 16.73
N THR A 127 24.36 -19.55 17.50
CA THR A 127 24.19 -18.08 17.56
C THR A 127 24.56 -17.40 16.25
N LYS A 128 25.58 -17.90 15.53
CA LYS A 128 25.91 -17.39 14.18
C LYS A 128 24.79 -17.67 13.19
N LEU A 129 24.27 -18.90 13.17
CA LEU A 129 23.15 -19.27 12.31
C LEU A 129 21.91 -18.43 12.61
N PHE A 130 21.57 -18.27 13.89
CA PHE A 130 20.45 -17.42 14.31
C PHE A 130 20.59 -15.97 13.83
N LYS A 131 21.80 -15.41 13.84
CA LYS A 131 22.07 -14.07 13.31
C LYS A 131 21.82 -13.99 11.80
N GLU A 132 22.07 -15.05 11.05
CA GLU A 132 21.73 -15.15 9.63
C GLU A 132 20.21 -15.24 9.45
N GLU A 133 19.50 -16.03 10.26
CA GLU A 133 18.03 -16.12 10.20
C GLU A 133 17.33 -14.80 10.56
N LEU A 134 17.86 -14.02 11.50
CA LEU A 134 17.37 -12.68 11.82
C LEU A 134 17.42 -11.71 10.63
N THR A 135 18.20 -11.99 9.59
CA THR A 135 18.15 -11.19 8.35
C THR A 135 16.79 -11.27 7.67
N GLN A 136 16.11 -12.42 7.71
CA GLN A 136 14.77 -12.58 7.15
C GLN A 136 13.74 -11.73 7.92
N VAL A 137 13.83 -11.70 9.25
CA VAL A 137 12.97 -10.84 10.08
C VAL A 137 13.22 -9.36 9.77
N LYS A 138 14.49 -8.96 9.57
CA LYS A 138 14.86 -7.59 9.16
C LYS A 138 14.29 -7.23 7.79
N GLU A 139 14.33 -8.16 6.84
CA GLU A 139 13.73 -7.97 5.51
C GLU A 139 12.21 -7.87 5.60
N GLY A 140 11.55 -8.71 6.41
CA GLY A 140 10.13 -8.62 6.70
C GLY A 140 9.73 -7.27 7.30
N MET A 141 10.50 -6.76 8.27
CA MET A 141 10.33 -5.41 8.84
C MET A 141 10.40 -4.32 7.76
N LYS A 142 11.41 -4.40 6.89
CA LYS A 142 11.55 -3.46 5.77
C LYS A 142 10.36 -3.56 4.83
N HIS A 143 9.95 -4.78 4.47
CA HIS A 143 8.82 -5.02 3.58
C HIS A 143 7.54 -4.40 4.13
N VAL A 144 7.16 -4.69 5.38
CA VAL A 144 5.96 -4.12 6.01
C VAL A 144 6.03 -2.58 6.06
N ASN A 145 7.20 -2.01 6.35
CA ASN A 145 7.38 -0.56 6.38
C ASN A 145 7.26 0.07 4.98
N ASP A 146 7.82 -0.56 3.94
CA ASP A 146 7.65 -0.15 2.55
C ASP A 146 6.17 -0.25 2.13
N LEU A 147 5.47 -1.27 2.63
CA LEU A 147 4.03 -1.42 2.40
C LEU A 147 3.22 -0.28 3.02
N ALA A 148 3.48 0.03 4.29
CA ALA A 148 2.85 1.12 5.04
C ALA A 148 3.17 2.50 4.43
N HIS A 149 4.40 2.70 3.94
CA HIS A 149 4.79 3.94 3.27
C HIS A 149 4.01 4.15 1.95
N GLN A 150 3.82 3.09 1.16
CA GLN A 150 3.03 3.17 -0.07
C GLN A 150 1.54 3.46 0.19
N LEU A 151 0.98 2.96 1.30
CA LEU A 151 -0.36 3.39 1.74
C LEU A 151 -0.40 4.88 2.05
N ALA A 152 0.59 5.39 2.78
CA ALA A 152 0.66 6.81 3.13
C ALA A 152 0.79 7.72 1.89
N ILE A 153 1.56 7.30 0.87
CA ILE A 153 1.63 8.01 -0.43
C ILE A 153 0.26 8.07 -1.11
N SER A 154 -0.58 7.06 -0.90
CA SER A 154 -1.94 6.99 -1.44
C SER A 154 -2.97 7.76 -0.60
N ASP A 155 -2.53 8.55 0.38
CA ASP A 155 -3.36 9.27 1.36
C ASP A 155 -4.28 8.35 2.17
N VAL A 156 -3.81 7.12 2.41
CA VAL A 156 -4.50 6.12 3.23
C VAL A 156 -3.65 5.83 4.45
N HIS A 157 -4.24 6.01 5.64
CA HIS A 157 -3.58 5.70 6.89
C HIS A 157 -3.97 4.30 7.38
N LEU A 158 -3.03 3.66 8.10
CA LEU A 158 -3.34 2.43 8.83
C LEU A 158 -4.43 2.70 9.87
N SER A 159 -5.27 1.70 10.12
CA SER A 159 -6.19 1.74 11.26
C SER A 159 -5.40 1.83 12.58
N MET A 160 -6.03 2.36 13.62
CA MET A 160 -5.42 2.42 14.96
C MET A 160 -4.99 1.03 15.47
N ASP A 161 -5.69 -0.02 15.06
CA ASP A 161 -5.35 -1.39 15.45
C ASP A 161 -4.11 -1.89 14.70
N ASN A 162 -4.04 -1.67 13.38
CA ASN A 162 -2.87 -2.05 12.58
C ASN A 162 -1.63 -1.24 12.95
N ALA A 163 -1.79 0.05 13.24
CA ALA A 163 -0.69 0.89 13.72
C ALA A 163 -0.13 0.38 15.06
N ARG A 164 -1.01 0.04 16.01
CA ARG A 164 -0.60 -0.53 17.31
C ARG A 164 0.06 -1.91 17.15
N ALA A 165 -0.48 -2.76 16.30
CA ALA A 165 0.12 -4.06 16.00
C ALA A 165 1.53 -3.91 15.38
N LEU A 166 1.71 -2.96 14.45
CA LEU A 166 3.01 -2.69 13.84
C LEU A 166 4.02 -2.15 14.87
N GLU A 167 3.59 -1.25 15.75
CA GLU A 167 4.41 -0.74 16.84
C GLU A 167 4.83 -1.84 17.82
N HIS A 168 3.92 -2.77 18.11
CA HIS A 168 4.21 -3.94 18.93
C HIS A 168 5.27 -4.85 18.27
N LEU A 169 5.11 -5.18 16.98
CA LEU A 169 6.11 -5.96 16.24
C LEU A 169 7.48 -5.25 16.22
N ASN A 170 7.50 -3.93 16.01
CA ASN A 170 8.73 -3.14 16.05
C ASN A 170 9.41 -3.16 17.42
N SER A 171 8.62 -3.13 18.50
CA SER A 171 9.14 -3.22 19.87
C SER A 171 9.76 -4.59 20.16
N ARG A 172 9.10 -5.67 19.73
CA ARG A 172 9.62 -7.05 19.81
C ARG A 172 10.93 -7.23 19.05
N TRP A 173 10.97 -6.75 17.80
CA TRP A 173 12.19 -6.74 16.99
C TRP A 173 13.35 -5.97 17.64
N LYS A 174 13.08 -4.79 18.23
CA LYS A 174 14.10 -4.01 18.95
C LYS A 174 14.72 -4.78 20.11
N VAL A 175 13.99 -5.67 20.77
CA VAL A 175 14.51 -6.52 21.85
C VAL A 175 15.41 -7.65 21.30
N LEU A 176 15.14 -8.15 20.10
CA LEU A 176 15.98 -9.14 19.42
C LEU A 176 17.27 -8.54 18.83
N GLN A 177 17.25 -7.25 18.48
CA GLN A 177 18.37 -6.54 17.86
C GLN A 177 19.68 -6.42 18.69
N PRO A 178 19.69 -6.17 20.02
CA PRO A 178 20.91 -5.96 20.80
C PRO A 178 21.93 -7.11 20.74
N ASN A 179 21.49 -8.34 20.46
CA ASN A 179 22.37 -9.51 20.35
C ASN A 179 23.21 -9.52 19.05
N ILE A 180 22.92 -8.65 18.08
CA ILE A 180 23.71 -8.51 16.84
C ILE A 180 24.99 -7.69 17.09
N THR A 181 24.97 -6.81 18.10
CA THR A 181 26.07 -5.87 18.42
C THR A 181 27.10 -6.43 19.41
N CYS A 182 26.77 -7.44 20.20
CA CYS A 182 27.77 -8.21 20.98
C CYS A 182 28.76 -8.99 20.09
N GLY A 183 28.52 -9.08 18.78
CA GLY A 183 29.51 -9.51 17.80
C GLY A 183 30.74 -8.60 17.69
N HIS A 184 30.68 -7.36 18.19
CA HIS A 184 31.88 -6.52 18.34
C HIS A 184 32.82 -7.05 19.44
N SER A 185 32.26 -7.57 20.53
CA SER A 185 33.03 -8.20 21.61
C SER A 185 33.67 -9.52 21.17
N GLN A 186 33.07 -10.23 20.20
CA GLN A 186 33.63 -11.47 19.64
C GLN A 186 34.77 -11.21 18.64
N SER A 187 34.75 -10.06 17.96
CA SER A 187 35.82 -9.58 17.07
C SER A 187 37.07 -9.18 17.86
N GLU A 188 36.89 -8.55 19.02
CA GLU A 188 37.98 -8.22 19.95
C GLU A 188 38.60 -9.48 20.58
N LEU A 189 37.79 -10.49 20.90
CA LEU A 189 38.28 -11.77 21.44
C LEU A 189 39.10 -12.60 20.42
N GLN A 190 38.87 -12.43 19.11
CA GLN A 190 39.69 -13.05 18.06
C GLN A 190 41.01 -12.28 17.81
N GLN A 191 41.04 -10.96 17.97
CA GLN A 191 42.29 -10.17 17.90
C GLN A 191 43.22 -10.41 19.09
N VAL A 192 42.67 -10.60 20.30
CA VAL A 192 43.48 -10.92 21.50
C VAL A 192 44.13 -12.30 21.41
N LYS A 193 43.48 -13.27 20.75
CA LYS A 193 44.08 -14.60 20.48
C LYS A 193 45.11 -14.59 19.34
N GLY A 194 44.98 -13.70 18.35
CA GLY A 194 45.94 -13.55 17.24
C GLY A 194 47.24 -12.83 17.59
N ASN A 195 47.21 -11.90 18.54
CA ASN A 195 48.40 -11.12 18.95
C ASN A 195 49.29 -11.81 20.01
N GLY A 196 48.87 -12.95 20.55
CA GLY A 196 49.62 -13.69 21.58
C GLY A 196 50.75 -14.60 21.07
N SER A 197 50.96 -14.73 19.75
CA SER A 197 51.89 -15.73 19.18
C SER A 197 53.05 -15.18 18.35
N ALA A 198 53.33 -13.87 18.38
CA ALA A 198 54.47 -13.29 17.67
C ALA A 198 55.36 -12.45 18.60
N GLY A 199 55.78 -13.06 19.71
CA GLY A 199 56.88 -12.56 20.52
C GLY A 199 58.22 -13.00 19.94
N GLY A 200 58.96 -12.05 19.36
CA GLY A 200 60.40 -12.15 19.17
C GLY A 200 60.84 -12.24 17.72
N HIS A 201 61.34 -11.14 17.16
CA HIS A 201 62.78 -10.89 17.06
C HIS A 201 63.04 -9.51 16.45
N ASN A 202 63.96 -8.79 17.09
CA ASN A 202 64.53 -7.51 16.69
C ASN A 202 65.14 -7.57 15.28
N HIS A 203 65.01 -6.49 14.47
CA HIS A 203 66.13 -5.56 14.19
C HIS A 203 65.79 -4.51 13.12
N SER A 204 66.22 -3.28 13.43
CA SER A 204 66.84 -2.25 12.59
C SER A 204 66.19 -1.70 11.30
N ILE A 205 65.97 -0.39 11.35
CA ILE A 205 66.50 0.69 10.47
C ILE A 205 66.65 0.38 8.95
N ILE A 206 65.98 1.16 8.08
CA ILE A 206 66.56 2.16 7.13
C ILE A 206 65.54 2.58 6.06
N SER A 207 65.26 3.89 6.10
CA SER A 207 65.03 4.91 5.06
C SER A 207 65.15 4.58 3.54
N ARG A 208 64.43 5.42 2.75
CA ARG A 208 64.50 5.72 1.29
C ARG A 208 63.71 4.74 0.40
N LYS A 209 62.87 5.19 -0.52
CA LYS A 209 62.97 6.36 -1.42
C LYS A 209 61.57 6.79 -1.86
#